data_AF-A0AAW4L0B3-F1
#
_entry.id   AF-A0AAW4L0B3-F1
#
_cell.length_a   1.000
_cell.length_b   1.000
_cell.length_c   1.000
_cell.angle_alpha   90.00
_cell.angle_beta   90.00
_cell.angle_gamma   90.00
#
_symmetry.space_group_name_H-M   'P 1'
#
loop_
_entity.id
_entity.type
_entity.pdbx_description
1 polymer ?
#
loop_
_entity_poly.entity_id
_entity_poly.type
_entity_poly.pdbx_seq_one_letter_code
_entity_poly.pdbx_strand_id
1 'polypeptide(L)' 'MERLSMRKIREVLRLKFEVGLSARQVAGSLQVGRASVGEYLNRFAASGLTWPSALTDAELQRHLFPPPP' A
#
# COMPACT_ATOMS: atom_id res chain seq x y z
N MET A 1 3.36 9.78 -11.75
CA MET A 1 2.83 9.48 -10.40
C MET A 1 4.00 9.45 -9.45
N GLU A 2 4.03 10.30 -8.44
CA GLU A 2 5.08 10.27 -7.43
C GLU A 2 4.91 9.02 -6.56
N ARG A 3 5.99 8.25 -6.36
CA ARG A 3 5.95 7.04 -5.53
C ARG A 3 5.80 7.47 -4.08
N LEU A 4 4.82 6.91 -3.38
CA LEU A 4 4.70 7.11 -1.94
C LEU A 4 5.92 6.49 -1.25
N SER A 5 6.37 7.12 -0.17
CA SER A 5 7.37 6.49 0.69
C SER A 5 6.82 5.18 1.27
N MET A 6 7.71 4.23 1.55
CA MET A 6 7.30 2.93 2.12
C MET A 6 6.54 3.08 3.44
N ARG A 7 6.89 4.10 4.24
CA ARG A 7 6.13 4.48 5.44
C ARG A 7 4.66 4.80 5.13
N LYS A 8 4.39 5.60 4.09
CA LYS A 8 3.02 5.91 3.67
C LYS A 8 2.29 4.68 3.11
N ILE A 9 2.98 3.81 2.38
CA ILE A 9 2.39 2.57 1.86
C ILE A 9 1.98 1.64 3.00
N ARG A 10 2.84 1.43 3.99
CA ARG A 10 2.48 0.66 5.20
C ARG A 10 1.27 1.27 5.90
N GLU A 11 1.22 2.59 6.01
CA GLU A 11 0.10 3.24 6.68
C GLU A 11 -1.21 3.12 5.87
N VAL A 12 -1.14 3.13 4.53
CA VAL A 12 -2.28 2.77 3.67
C VAL A 12 -2.79 1.37 4.00
N LEU A 13 -1.88 0.39 4.10
CA LEU A 13 -2.24 -1.00 4.40
C LEU A 13 -2.79 -1.13 5.82
N ARG A 14 -2.15 -0.50 6.81
CA ARG A 14 -2.60 -0.48 8.21
C ARG A 14 -4.01 0.09 8.35
N LEU A 15 -4.26 1.26 7.77
CA LEU A 15 -5.57 1.89 7.83
C LEU A 15 -6.64 1.07 7.09
N LYS A 16 -6.27 0.37 6.02
CA LYS A 16 -7.19 -0.47 5.26
C LYS A 16 -7.53 -1.78 5.99
N PHE A 17 -6.52 -2.48 6.52
CA PHE A 17 -6.66 -3.86 7.03
C PHE A 17 -6.82 -3.93 8.55
N GLU A 18 -6.16 -3.08 9.33
CA GLU A 18 -6.33 -3.06 10.80
C GLU A 18 -7.50 -2.17 11.23
N VAL A 19 -7.64 -1.00 10.60
CA VAL A 19 -8.69 -0.03 10.98
C VAL A 19 -9.97 -0.23 10.16
N GLY A 20 -9.89 -0.88 8.99
CA GLY A 20 -11.05 -1.15 8.12
C GLY A 20 -11.52 0.06 7.31
N LEU A 21 -10.69 1.10 7.15
CA LEU A 21 -11.07 2.30 6.40
C LEU A 21 -11.26 2.03 4.90
N SER A 22 -12.16 2.78 4.28
CA SER A 22 -12.30 2.80 2.82
C SER A 22 -11.09 3.49 2.16
N ALA A 23 -10.78 3.16 0.90
CA ALA A 23 -9.70 3.82 0.16
C ALA A 23 -9.86 5.36 0.10
N ARG A 24 -11.10 5.86 0.14
CA ARG A 24 -11.41 7.30 0.21
C ARG A 24 -10.99 7.90 1.56
N GLN A 25 -11.31 7.23 2.67
CA GLN A 25 -10.93 7.69 4.00
C GLN A 25 -9.41 7.64 4.18
N VAL A 26 -8.76 6.55 3.75
CA VAL A 26 -7.30 6.42 3.78
C VAL A 26 -6.62 7.55 3.01
N ALA A 27 -7.09 7.85 1.80
CA ALA A 27 -6.56 8.95 0.99
C ALA A 27 -6.66 10.30 1.69
N GLY A 28 -7.80 10.58 2.34
CA GLY A 28 -8.01 11.78 3.15
C GLY A 28 -7.09 11.83 4.38
N SER A 29 -6.97 10.72 5.10
CA SER A 29 -6.13 10.63 6.31
C SER A 29 -4.65 10.84 6.03
N LEU A 30 -4.15 10.37 4.88
CA LEU A 30 -2.73 10.46 4.52
C LEU A 30 -2.40 11.61 3.57
N GLN A 31 -3.40 12.42 3.19
CA GLN A 31 -3.28 13.48 2.19
C GLN A 31 -2.60 13.00 0.90
N VAL A 32 -3.06 11.85 0.40
CA VAL A 32 -2.55 11.23 -0.84
C VAL A 32 -3.68 11.10 -1.86
N GLY A 33 -3.31 10.99 -3.13
CA GLY A 33 -4.27 10.76 -4.21
C GLY A 33 -5.02 9.44 -4.04
N ARG A 34 -6.36 9.47 -4.17
CA ARG A 34 -7.21 8.27 -4.10
C ARG A 34 -6.82 7.20 -5.13
N ALA A 35 -6.42 7.62 -6.33
CA ALA A 35 -5.94 6.73 -7.38
C ALA A 35 -4.69 5.96 -6.92
N SER A 36 -3.72 6.67 -6.33
CA SER A 36 -2.51 6.05 -5.78
C SER A 36 -2.85 5.02 -4.71
N VAL A 37 -3.74 5.33 -3.76
CA VAL A 37 -4.18 4.37 -2.72
C VAL A 37 -4.77 3.12 -3.34
N GLY A 38 -5.70 3.27 -4.30
CA GLY A 38 -6.31 2.14 -4.99
C GLY A 38 -5.27 1.27 -5.70
N GLU A 39 -4.31 1.89 -6.38
CA GLU A 39 -3.23 1.19 -7.06
C GLU A 39 -2.34 0.39 -6.08
N TYR A 40 -1.95 0.98 -4.95
CA TYR A 40 -1.15 0.27 -3.94
C TYR A 40 -1.91 -0.91 -3.33
N LEU A 41 -3.20 -0.74 -3.05
CA LEU A 41 -4.04 -1.83 -2.54
C LEU A 41 -4.20 -2.95 -3.57
N ASN A 42 -4.38 -2.60 -4.85
CA ASN A 42 -4.46 -3.58 -5.93
C ASN A 42 -3.13 -4.33 -6.11
N ARG A 43 -2.00 -3.62 -6.07
CA ARG A 43 -0.67 -4.26 -6.15
C ARG A 43 -0.41 -5.17 -4.96
N PHE A 44 -0.82 -4.78 -3.76
CA PHE A 44 -0.70 -5.62 -2.56
C PHE A 44 -1.58 -6.87 -2.65
N ALA A 45 -2.81 -6.73 -3.16
CA ALA A 45 -3.67 -7.89 -3.41
C ALA A 45 -3.07 -8.82 -4.49
N ALA A 46 -2.50 -8.25 -5.56
CA ALA A 46 -1.87 -8.99 -6.64
C ALA A 46 -0.55 -9.68 -6.23
N SER A 47 0.16 -9.15 -5.23
CA SER A 47 1.39 -9.78 -4.72
C SER A 47 1.13 -11.03 -3.87
N GLY A 48 -0.13 -11.33 -3.53
CA GLY A 48 -0.50 -12.46 -2.69
C GLY A 48 -0.05 -12.32 -1.23
N LEU A 49 0.37 -11.12 -0.82
CA LEU A 49 0.78 -10.87 0.55
C LEU A 49 -0.43 -10.70 1.47
N THR A 50 -0.29 -11.15 2.70
CA THR A 50 -1.26 -10.92 3.77
C THR A 50 -0.77 -9.83 4.71
N TRP A 51 -1.67 -8.96 5.16
CA TRP A 51 -1.40 -8.01 6.23
C TRP A 51 -1.75 -8.64 7.59
N PRO A 52 -0.96 -8.43 8.66
CA PRO A 52 0.32 -7.71 8.69
C PRO A 52 1.46 -8.52 8.05
N SER A 53 2.27 -7.87 7.22
CA SER A 53 3.45 -8.51 6.64
C SER A 53 4.64 -8.34 7.58
N ALA A 54 5.35 -9.43 7.92
CA ALA A 54 6.63 -9.37 8.63
C ALA A 54 7.81 -8.85 7.76
N LEU A 55 7.51 -8.44 6.53
CA LEU A 55 8.48 -7.96 5.55
C LEU A 55 9.06 -6.59 5.93
N THR A 56 10.33 -6.42 5.61
CA THR A 56 11.01 -5.11 5.63
C THR A 56 10.46 -4.18 4.55
N ASP A 57 10.77 -2.89 4.65
CA ASP A 57 10.38 -1.90 3.63
C ASP A 57 10.90 -2.29 2.25
N ALA A 58 12.13 -2.79 2.16
CA ALA A 58 12.75 -3.18 0.90
C ALA A 58 12.07 -4.41 0.29
N GLU A 59 11.73 -5.41 1.10
CA GLU A 59 11.04 -6.61 0.64
C GLU A 59 9.62 -6.29 0.18
N LEU A 60 8.85 -5.56 0.99
CA LEU A 60 7.50 -5.12 0.62
C LEU A 60 7.55 -4.31 -0.68
N GLN A 61 8.53 -3.43 -0.83
CA GLN A 61 8.73 -2.69 -2.07
C GLN A 61 8.96 -3.61 -3.27
N ARG A 62 9.81 -4.63 -3.16
CA ARG A 62 10.09 -5.59 -4.24
C ARG A 62 8.86 -6.38 -4.64
N HIS A 63 8.01 -6.76 -3.68
CA HIS A 63 6.77 -7.47 -3.97
C HIS A 63 5.71 -6.58 -4.64
N LEU A 64 5.62 -5.30 -4.28
CA LEU A 64 4.67 -4.35 -4.88
C LEU A 64 5.15 -3.81 -6.25
N PHE A 65 6.45 -3.85 -6.48
CA PHE A 65 7.11 -3.36 -7.68
C PHE A 65 8.14 -4.40 -8.19
N PRO A 66 7.69 -5.57 -8.65
CA PRO A 66 8.60 -6.51 -9.29
C PRO A 66 9.19 -5.90 -10.56
N PRO A 67 10.46 -6.18 -10.89
CA PRO A 67 11.02 -5.77 -12.17
C PRO A 67 10.19 -6.39 -13.32
N PRO A 68 10.04 -5.67 -14.44
CA PRO A 68 9.47 -6.28 -15.65
C PRO A 68 10.34 -7.49 -16.05
N PRO A 69 9.72 -8.54 -16.64
CA PRO A 69 10.43 -9.73 -17.09
C PRO A 69 11.46 -9.42 -18.19
#